data_AF-A0A1C4JF03-F1
#
_entry.id   AF-A0A1C4JF03-F1
#
_cell.length_a   1.000
_cell.length_b   1.000
_cell.length_c   1.000
_cell.angle_alpha   90.00
_cell.angle_beta   90.00
_cell.angle_gamma   90.00
#
_symmetry.space_group_name_H-M   'P 1'
#
loop_
_entity.id
_entity.type
_entity.pdbx_description
1 polymer ?
#
loop_
_entity_poly.entity_id
_entity_poly.type
_entity_poly.pdbx_seq_one_letter_code
_entity_poly.pdbx_strand_id
1 'polypeptide(L)'
;MTASPHGPHGSHPTGPGAPEPLGPDSLTWRWFGDWRGLLLAPWAGSMQNMHPELGAGVAEHSRFFEERWERLFRSLYPIGGVVYDGPLAARTAREVRGYHAAISGTDAHGRPYHALNPGTFYWAHATFFMLTVHVAERFGGGLTEAQRHTLFDEHVRWYALYGLSMKPVPGSWEEFQRYWDHMCADVLEDNRPTRDVLNMRRIARPPLLRWLP
;
A
#
# COMPACT_ATOMS: atom_id res chain seq x y z
N MET A 1 37.54 -7.68 -39.02
CA MET A 1 36.47 -8.39 -38.29
C MET A 1 36.25 -7.65 -36.98
N THR A 2 35.29 -6.74 -36.94
CA THR A 2 34.95 -5.92 -35.77
C THR A 2 33.58 -6.36 -35.27
N ALA A 3 33.51 -6.95 -34.08
CA ALA A 3 32.27 -7.36 -33.44
C ALA A 3 31.68 -6.16 -32.68
N SER A 4 30.42 -5.84 -32.99
CA SER A 4 29.62 -4.76 -32.42
C SER A 4 29.20 -5.02 -30.96
N PRO A 5 28.92 -3.96 -30.17
CA PRO A 5 28.47 -4.10 -28.79
C PRO A 5 26.96 -4.42 -28.69
N HIS A 6 26.60 -5.20 -27.68
CA HIS A 6 25.22 -5.50 -27.29
C HIS A 6 24.42 -4.22 -27.00
N GLY A 7 23.30 -4.04 -27.69
CA GLY A 7 22.28 -3.03 -27.40
C GLY A 7 21.40 -3.42 -26.20
N PRO A 8 20.68 -2.45 -25.61
CA PRO A 8 19.90 -2.67 -24.40
C PRO A 8 18.65 -3.52 -24.66
N HIS A 9 18.33 -4.38 -23.69
CA HIS A 9 17.12 -5.20 -23.68
C HIS A 9 15.87 -4.33 -23.84
N GLY A 10 15.11 -4.60 -24.91
CA GLY A 10 13.87 -3.90 -25.22
C GLY A 10 12.78 -4.12 -24.17
N SER A 11 12.21 -3.02 -23.71
CA SER A 11 10.91 -2.97 -23.05
C SER A 11 9.84 -3.53 -23.98
N HIS A 12 9.14 -4.59 -23.57
CA HIS A 12 7.92 -4.99 -24.24
C HIS A 12 6.87 -3.88 -24.07
N PRO A 13 6.26 -3.36 -25.14
CA PRO A 13 5.20 -2.37 -25.00
C PRO A 13 3.97 -3.03 -24.39
N THR A 14 3.58 -2.57 -23.20
CA THR A 14 2.24 -2.77 -22.67
C THR A 14 1.25 -2.13 -23.66
N GLY A 15 0.17 -2.84 -24.01
CA GLY A 15 -0.80 -2.35 -25.01
C GLY A 15 -1.31 -0.94 -24.71
N PRO A 16 -1.82 -0.21 -25.72
CA PRO A 16 -2.25 1.17 -25.57
C PRO A 16 -3.31 1.28 -24.46
N GLY A 17 -2.99 1.98 -23.38
CA GLY A 17 -3.88 2.27 -22.25
C GLY A 17 -3.62 1.50 -20.95
N ALA A 18 -2.67 0.55 -20.91
CA ALA A 18 -2.26 -0.08 -19.65
C ALA A 18 -1.29 0.84 -18.88
N PRO A 19 -1.48 1.02 -17.55
CA PRO A 19 -0.58 1.85 -16.76
C PRO A 19 0.83 1.27 -16.72
N GLU A 20 1.82 2.14 -16.92
CA GLU A 20 3.24 1.76 -16.87
C GLU A 20 3.68 1.47 -15.44
N PRO A 21 4.42 0.38 -15.18
CA PRO A 21 5.01 0.11 -13.87
C PRO A 21 5.96 1.22 -13.40
N LEU A 22 6.10 1.33 -12.07
CA LEU A 22 7.15 2.15 -11.46
C LEU A 22 8.54 1.53 -11.72
N GLY A 23 9.57 2.37 -11.69
CA GLY A 23 10.96 1.96 -11.92
C GLY A 23 11.95 2.63 -10.96
N PRO A 24 13.24 2.24 -11.03
CA PRO A 24 14.29 2.71 -10.10
C PRO A 24 14.46 4.23 -10.01
N ASP A 25 14.08 4.96 -11.06
CA ASP A 25 14.16 6.43 -11.10
C ASP A 25 12.97 7.13 -10.40
N SER A 26 11.94 6.38 -9.99
CA SER A 26 10.76 6.92 -9.30
C SER A 26 11.03 7.17 -7.81
N LEU A 27 10.40 8.20 -7.26
CA LEU A 27 10.52 8.53 -5.83
C LEU A 27 9.87 7.44 -4.95
N THR A 28 8.77 6.87 -5.41
CA THR A 28 8.08 5.76 -4.75
C THR A 28 8.99 4.55 -4.65
N TRP A 29 9.68 4.17 -5.74
CA TRP A 29 10.64 3.05 -5.70
C TRP A 29 11.75 3.30 -4.67
N ARG A 30 12.29 4.53 -4.63
CA ARG A 30 13.33 4.95 -3.69
C ARG A 30 12.88 4.86 -2.23
N TRP A 31 11.68 5.33 -1.91
CA TRP A 31 11.25 5.53 -0.51
C TRP A 31 10.39 4.40 0.06
N PHE A 32 9.58 3.72 -0.76
CA PHE A 32 8.71 2.64 -0.28
C PHE A 32 9.51 1.44 0.26
N GLY A 33 10.70 1.20 -0.30
CA GLY A 33 11.59 0.08 0.03
C GLY A 33 12.57 0.40 1.15
N ASP A 34 12.50 1.60 1.73
CA ASP A 34 13.33 1.96 2.86
C ASP A 34 12.88 1.17 4.09
N TRP A 35 13.78 0.34 4.62
CA TRP A 35 13.49 -0.52 5.77
C TRP A 35 13.05 0.27 7.02
N ARG A 36 13.42 1.57 7.11
CA ARG A 36 12.99 2.46 8.21
C ARG A 36 11.48 2.67 8.20
N GLY A 37 10.79 2.44 7.08
CA GLY A 37 9.33 2.41 6.99
C GLY A 37 8.68 1.39 7.93
N LEU A 38 9.39 0.32 8.32
CA LEU A 38 8.90 -0.65 9.31
C LEU A 38 8.62 -0.01 10.68
N LEU A 39 9.28 1.10 11.02
CA LEU A 39 9.01 1.86 12.24
C LEU A 39 7.63 2.52 12.24
N LEU A 40 7.08 2.77 11.04
CA LEU A 40 5.77 3.38 10.84
C LEU A 40 4.68 2.34 10.51
N ALA A 41 5.02 1.05 10.42
CA ALA A 41 4.07 -0.01 10.10
C ALA A 41 2.89 -0.10 11.09
N PRO A 42 3.06 0.05 12.42
CA PRO A 42 1.92 0.08 13.34
C PRO A 42 0.98 1.26 13.08
N TRP A 43 1.52 2.43 12.71
CA TRP A 43 0.70 3.58 12.32
C TRP A 43 -0.07 3.30 11.03
N ALA A 44 0.59 2.82 9.98
CA ALA A 44 -0.05 2.53 8.70
C ALA A 44 -1.16 1.48 8.84
N GLY A 45 -0.89 0.37 9.55
CA GLY A 45 -1.90 -0.67 9.80
C GLY A 45 -3.08 -0.17 10.64
N SER A 46 -2.85 0.74 11.58
CA SER A 46 -3.93 1.37 12.35
C SER A 46 -4.77 2.29 11.46
N MET A 47 -4.13 3.15 10.64
CA MET A 47 -4.83 4.02 9.68
C MET A 47 -5.71 3.23 8.71
N GLN A 48 -5.22 2.10 8.22
CA GLN A 48 -6.02 1.19 7.39
C GLN A 48 -7.22 0.65 8.14
N ASN A 49 -7.00 0.05 9.30
CA ASN A 49 -8.05 -0.64 10.05
C ASN A 49 -9.10 0.30 10.65
N MET A 50 -8.81 1.59 10.79
CA MET A 50 -9.81 2.58 11.21
C MET A 50 -10.90 2.79 10.16
N HIS A 51 -10.69 2.43 8.90
CA HIS A 51 -11.77 2.46 7.92
C HIS A 51 -12.80 1.37 8.25
N PRO A 52 -14.10 1.69 8.34
CA PRO A 52 -15.13 0.76 8.79
C PRO A 52 -15.12 -0.60 8.09
N GLU A 53 -15.11 -0.59 6.75
CA GLU A 53 -15.09 -1.83 5.95
C GLU A 53 -13.78 -2.64 6.10
N LEU A 54 -12.62 -1.99 6.24
CA LEU A 54 -11.35 -2.68 6.45
C LEU A 54 -11.28 -3.27 7.86
N GLY A 55 -11.71 -2.51 8.86
CA GLY A 55 -11.82 -2.97 10.24
C GLY A 55 -12.71 -4.22 10.34
N ALA A 56 -13.88 -4.20 9.73
CA ALA A 56 -14.78 -5.36 9.68
C ALA A 56 -14.12 -6.57 8.98
N GLY A 57 -13.56 -6.36 7.78
CA GLY A 57 -12.87 -7.42 7.03
C GLY A 57 -11.72 -8.05 7.81
N VAL A 58 -10.93 -7.25 8.54
CA VAL A 58 -9.87 -7.76 9.40
C VAL A 58 -10.42 -8.46 10.65
N ALA A 59 -11.50 -7.95 11.25
CA ALA A 59 -12.09 -8.59 12.42
C ALA A 59 -12.65 -9.98 12.11
N GLU A 60 -13.23 -10.16 10.92
CA GLU A 60 -13.98 -11.37 10.53
C GLU A 60 -13.14 -12.40 9.77
N HIS A 61 -12.27 -11.96 8.86
CA HIS A 61 -11.56 -12.87 7.94
C HIS A 61 -10.09 -13.08 8.29
N SER A 62 -9.64 -12.54 9.43
CA SER A 62 -8.22 -12.46 9.73
C SER A 62 -7.78 -13.18 10.99
N ARG A 63 -6.86 -14.13 10.81
CA ARG A 63 -5.97 -14.61 11.88
C ARG A 63 -4.78 -13.65 12.12
N PHE A 64 -4.95 -12.36 11.82
CA PHE A 64 -3.91 -11.31 11.97
C PHE A 64 -3.16 -11.44 13.29
N PHE A 65 -3.91 -11.75 14.34
CA PHE A 65 -3.45 -11.67 15.71
C PHE A 65 -2.71 -12.93 16.18
N GLU A 66 -2.83 -14.05 15.46
CA GLU A 66 -2.18 -15.34 15.74
C GLU A 66 -0.88 -15.53 14.96
N GLU A 67 -0.78 -15.04 13.70
CA GLU A 67 0.37 -15.21 12.78
C GLU A 67 1.08 -13.88 12.44
N ARG A 68 1.33 -13.00 13.43
CA ARG A 68 1.68 -11.58 13.17
C ARG A 68 2.88 -11.35 12.24
N TRP A 69 4.00 -12.08 12.39
CA TRP A 69 5.20 -11.88 11.54
C TRP A 69 5.10 -12.55 10.19
N GLU A 70 4.64 -13.80 10.14
CA GLU A 70 4.50 -14.56 8.89
C GLU A 70 3.47 -13.89 7.96
N ARG A 71 2.38 -13.37 8.53
CA ARG A 71 1.39 -12.62 7.77
C ARG A 71 1.91 -11.25 7.33
N LEU A 72 2.68 -10.54 8.16
CA LEU A 72 3.31 -9.28 7.75
C LEU A 72 4.18 -9.49 6.51
N PHE A 73 5.05 -10.52 6.51
CA PHE A 73 5.89 -10.82 5.34
C PHE A 73 5.07 -11.30 4.13
N ARG A 74 4.02 -12.11 4.34
CA ARG A 74 3.11 -12.59 3.29
C ARG A 74 2.32 -11.45 2.63
N SER A 75 2.04 -10.37 3.35
CA SER A 75 1.38 -9.17 2.82
C SER A 75 2.36 -8.16 2.20
N LEU A 76 3.55 -7.98 2.79
CA LEU A 76 4.55 -7.05 2.28
C LEU A 76 5.09 -7.45 0.90
N TYR A 77 5.26 -8.74 0.64
CA TYR A 77 5.81 -9.21 -0.64
C TYR A 77 4.90 -8.87 -1.84
N PRO A 78 3.59 -9.18 -1.85
CA PRO A 78 2.71 -8.81 -2.97
C PRO A 78 2.57 -7.30 -3.17
N ILE A 79 2.49 -6.51 -2.09
CA ILE A 79 2.37 -5.04 -2.19
C ILE A 79 3.67 -4.44 -2.75
N GLY A 80 4.81 -4.87 -2.23
CA GLY A 80 6.13 -4.51 -2.75
C GLY A 80 6.32 -4.94 -4.20
N GLY A 81 5.85 -6.13 -4.58
CA GLY A 81 5.94 -6.61 -5.95
C GLY A 81 5.22 -5.71 -6.96
N VAL A 82 4.12 -5.04 -6.59
CA VAL A 82 3.50 -4.05 -7.51
C VAL A 82 4.41 -2.84 -7.76
N VAL A 83 5.28 -2.48 -6.81
CA VAL A 83 6.26 -1.40 -6.98
C VAL A 83 7.55 -1.90 -7.65
N TYR A 84 7.95 -3.14 -7.38
CA TYR A 84 9.30 -3.64 -7.65
C TYR A 84 9.41 -4.70 -8.76
N ASP A 85 8.32 -5.36 -9.16
CA ASP A 85 8.36 -6.47 -10.13
C ASP A 85 8.51 -6.02 -11.59
N GLY A 86 8.71 -4.71 -11.83
CA GLY A 86 8.94 -4.14 -13.16
C GLY A 86 7.87 -4.58 -14.16
N PRO A 87 8.22 -5.25 -15.29
CA PRO A 87 7.25 -5.72 -16.27
C PRO A 87 6.17 -6.67 -15.73
N LEU A 88 6.40 -7.32 -14.58
CA LEU A 88 5.44 -8.22 -13.94
C LEU A 88 4.49 -7.51 -12.96
N ALA A 89 4.71 -6.22 -12.64
CA ALA A 89 3.94 -5.50 -11.63
C ALA A 89 2.40 -5.55 -11.85
N ALA A 90 1.95 -5.44 -13.10
CA ALA A 90 0.52 -5.53 -13.42
C ALA A 90 -0.06 -6.95 -13.19
N ARG A 91 0.76 -8.00 -13.30
CA ARG A 91 0.37 -9.37 -12.92
C ARG A 91 0.26 -9.48 -11.41
N THR A 92 1.27 -9.01 -10.67
CA THR A 92 1.29 -9.01 -9.21
C THR A 92 0.10 -8.23 -8.64
N ALA A 93 -0.26 -7.09 -9.24
CA ALA A 93 -1.43 -6.32 -8.86
C ALA A 93 -2.76 -7.10 -9.02
N ARG A 94 -2.88 -7.92 -10.08
CA ARG A 94 -4.04 -8.81 -10.25
C ARG A 94 -4.07 -9.94 -9.21
N GLU A 95 -2.92 -10.47 -8.82
CA GLU A 95 -2.81 -11.46 -7.76
C GLU A 95 -3.25 -10.87 -6.41
N VAL A 96 -2.81 -9.65 -6.09
CA VAL A 96 -3.27 -8.90 -4.90
C VAL A 96 -4.78 -8.79 -4.89
N ARG A 97 -5.41 -8.39 -6.01
CA ARG A 97 -6.88 -8.37 -6.11
C ARG A 97 -7.52 -9.75 -5.91
N GLY A 98 -6.91 -10.80 -6.47
CA GLY A 98 -7.37 -12.17 -6.33
C GLY A 98 -7.46 -12.60 -4.85
N TYR A 99 -6.48 -12.22 -4.03
CA TYR A 99 -6.50 -12.49 -2.59
C TYR A 99 -7.68 -11.83 -1.85
N HIS A 100 -8.20 -10.72 -2.39
CA HIS A 100 -9.29 -9.96 -1.77
C HIS A 100 -10.68 -10.30 -2.34
N ALA A 101 -10.76 -11.13 -3.39
CA ALA A 101 -12.00 -11.35 -4.14
C ALA A 101 -13.13 -12.00 -3.31
N ALA A 102 -12.79 -12.85 -2.34
CA ALA A 102 -13.77 -13.55 -1.50
C ALA A 102 -14.05 -12.84 -0.16
N ILE A 103 -13.38 -11.71 0.12
CA ILE A 103 -13.49 -11.01 1.41
C ILE A 103 -14.68 -10.05 1.35
N SER A 104 -15.78 -10.45 1.96
CA SER A 104 -17.00 -9.65 2.11
C SER A 104 -17.79 -10.09 3.32
N GLY A 105 -18.74 -9.27 3.74
CA GLY A 105 -19.56 -9.56 4.91
C GLY A 105 -20.50 -8.43 5.27
N THR A 106 -20.95 -8.43 6.52
CA THR A 106 -21.77 -7.38 7.12
C THR A 106 -21.22 -7.11 8.50
N ASP A 107 -20.87 -5.86 8.77
CA ASP A 107 -20.22 -5.50 10.02
C ASP A 107 -21.19 -5.54 11.23
N ALA A 108 -20.66 -5.27 12.42
CA ALA A 108 -21.43 -5.26 13.66
C ALA A 108 -22.55 -4.20 13.72
N HIS A 109 -22.55 -3.24 12.80
CA HIS A 109 -23.57 -2.19 12.67
C HIS A 109 -24.57 -2.48 11.54
N GLY A 110 -24.46 -3.63 10.87
CA GLY A 110 -25.34 -4.02 9.76
C GLY A 110 -24.94 -3.44 8.41
N ARG A 111 -23.74 -2.86 8.27
CA ARG A 111 -23.25 -2.29 7.00
C ARG A 111 -22.60 -3.39 6.15
N PRO A 112 -23.02 -3.57 4.89
CA PRO A 112 -22.36 -4.52 4.00
C PRO A 112 -20.97 -4.00 3.61
N TYR A 113 -20.01 -4.90 3.46
CA TYR A 113 -18.67 -4.55 2.98
C TYR A 113 -18.15 -5.59 1.99
N HIS A 114 -17.24 -5.14 1.11
CA HIS A 114 -16.49 -6.01 0.20
C HIS A 114 -15.08 -5.44 0.02
N ALA A 115 -14.05 -6.25 0.15
CA ALA A 115 -12.66 -5.75 0.10
C ALA A 115 -12.29 -5.11 -1.24
N LEU A 116 -12.93 -5.52 -2.33
CA LEU A 116 -12.82 -4.89 -3.65
C LEU A 116 -13.78 -3.70 -3.89
N ASN A 117 -14.47 -3.19 -2.87
CA ASN A 117 -15.14 -1.89 -2.95
C ASN A 117 -14.07 -0.83 -3.30
N PRO A 118 -14.23 -0.07 -4.41
CA PRO A 118 -13.19 0.86 -4.84
C PRO A 118 -12.78 1.88 -3.78
N GLY A 119 -13.72 2.41 -2.98
CA GLY A 119 -13.40 3.38 -1.93
C GLY A 119 -12.53 2.77 -0.83
N THR A 120 -12.93 1.59 -0.37
CA THR A 120 -12.24 0.81 0.66
C THR A 120 -10.83 0.40 0.21
N PHE A 121 -10.71 -0.11 -1.02
CA PHE A 121 -9.43 -0.53 -1.58
C PHE A 121 -8.50 0.68 -1.80
N TYR A 122 -9.05 1.80 -2.29
CA TYR A 122 -8.27 3.03 -2.45
C TYR A 122 -7.77 3.58 -1.11
N TRP A 123 -8.58 3.56 -0.05
CA TRP A 123 -8.10 3.98 1.28
C TRP A 123 -6.92 3.12 1.75
N ALA A 124 -7.00 1.79 1.59
CA ALA A 124 -5.87 0.91 1.91
C ALA A 124 -4.60 1.31 1.13
N HIS A 125 -4.74 1.59 -0.17
CA HIS A 125 -3.63 2.08 -1.00
C HIS A 125 -3.09 3.45 -0.56
N ALA A 126 -3.98 4.40 -0.26
CA ALA A 126 -3.65 5.75 0.16
C ALA A 126 -2.78 5.77 1.43
N THR A 127 -3.02 4.85 2.36
CA THR A 127 -2.15 4.73 3.55
C THR A 127 -0.74 4.23 3.23
N PHE A 128 -0.55 3.39 2.19
CA PHE A 128 0.80 3.03 1.71
C PHE A 128 1.49 4.21 1.02
N PHE A 129 0.73 5.01 0.28
CA PHE A 129 1.25 6.26 -0.27
C PHE A 129 1.70 7.22 0.84
N MET A 130 0.87 7.46 1.86
CA MET A 130 1.23 8.33 2.98
C MET A 130 2.37 7.77 3.84
N LEU A 131 2.49 6.45 3.95
CA LEU A 131 3.67 5.80 4.54
C LEU A 131 4.94 6.20 3.78
N THR A 132 4.94 6.14 2.44
CA THR A 132 6.06 6.56 1.59
C THR A 132 6.41 8.04 1.79
N VAL A 133 5.39 8.91 1.83
CA VAL A 133 5.57 10.35 2.09
C VAL A 133 6.25 10.57 3.45
N HIS A 134 5.74 9.96 4.51
CA HIS A 134 6.33 10.12 5.85
C HIS A 134 7.74 9.55 5.97
N VAL A 135 8.05 8.46 5.27
CA VAL A 135 9.41 7.94 5.20
C VAL A 135 10.34 8.97 4.56
N ALA A 136 9.95 9.53 3.41
CA ALA A 136 10.76 10.52 2.72
C ALA A 136 10.94 11.80 3.56
N GLU A 137 9.89 12.27 4.24
CA GLU A 137 9.95 13.46 5.09
C GLU A 137 10.85 13.26 6.32
N ARG A 138 10.70 12.13 7.02
CA ARG A 138 11.40 11.88 8.29
C ARG A 138 12.82 11.39 8.10
N PHE A 139 13.07 10.67 7.01
CA PHE A 139 14.29 9.89 6.82
C PHE A 139 15.04 10.20 5.52
N GLY A 140 14.41 10.97 4.62
CA GLY A 140 14.97 11.40 3.34
C GLY A 140 15.46 12.85 3.30
N GLY A 141 15.38 13.58 4.42
CA GLY A 141 15.79 14.99 4.51
C GLY A 141 14.69 16.00 4.14
N GLY A 142 13.44 15.56 4.07
CA GLY A 142 12.29 16.38 3.68
C GLY A 142 11.91 16.21 2.20
N LEU A 143 10.73 16.71 1.85
CA LEU A 143 10.21 16.74 0.48
C LEU A 143 10.00 18.19 0.02
N THR A 144 10.39 18.48 -1.23
CA THR A 144 9.93 19.71 -1.91
C THR A 144 8.48 19.55 -2.37
N GLU A 145 7.83 20.67 -2.72
CA GLU A 145 6.46 20.62 -3.26
C GLU A 145 6.41 19.80 -4.56
N ALA A 146 7.34 20.02 -5.47
CA ALA A 146 7.42 19.25 -6.70
C ALA A 146 7.53 17.73 -6.44
N GLN A 147 8.29 17.32 -5.42
CA GLN A 147 8.39 15.90 -5.06
C GLN A 147 7.10 15.35 -4.47
N ARG A 148 6.30 16.14 -3.74
CA ARG A 148 4.97 15.73 -3.27
C ARG A 148 4.03 15.45 -4.45
N HIS A 149 4.01 16.35 -5.43
CA HIS A 149 3.23 16.16 -6.65
C HIS A 149 3.71 14.95 -7.45
N THR A 150 5.02 14.74 -7.60
CA THR A 150 5.57 13.55 -8.27
C THR A 150 5.19 12.26 -7.54
N LEU A 151 5.33 12.22 -6.21
CA LEU A 151 4.91 11.05 -5.42
C LEU A 151 3.39 10.82 -5.55
N PHE A 152 2.59 11.88 -5.62
CA PHE A 152 1.17 11.77 -5.91
C PHE A 152 0.92 11.16 -7.30
N ASP A 153 1.52 11.66 -8.37
CA ASP A 153 1.32 11.08 -9.71
C ASP A 153 1.76 9.60 -9.77
N GLU A 154 2.86 9.26 -9.10
CA GLU A 154 3.35 7.89 -8.98
C GLU A 154 2.40 6.98 -8.20
N HIS A 155 1.78 7.45 -7.10
CA HIS A 155 0.83 6.64 -6.35
C HIS A 155 -0.45 6.38 -7.14
N VAL A 156 -0.90 7.32 -7.99
CA VAL A 156 -2.03 7.12 -8.90
C VAL A 156 -1.68 6.06 -9.95
N ARG A 157 -0.49 6.16 -10.55
CA ARG A 157 0.02 5.15 -11.51
C ARG A 157 0.13 3.76 -10.87
N TRP A 158 0.62 3.69 -9.63
CA TRP A 158 0.66 2.45 -8.86
C TRP A 158 -0.76 1.89 -8.64
N TYR A 159 -1.71 2.71 -8.18
CA TYR A 159 -3.09 2.25 -7.97
C TYR A 159 -3.74 1.75 -9.26
N ALA A 160 -3.49 2.41 -10.39
CA ALA A 160 -4.03 2.02 -11.69
C ALA A 160 -3.63 0.60 -12.10
N LEU A 161 -2.46 0.09 -11.66
CA LEU A 161 -2.01 -1.29 -11.95
C LEU A 161 -2.97 -2.34 -11.39
N TYR A 162 -3.68 -2.05 -10.30
CA TYR A 162 -4.70 -2.95 -9.79
C TYR A 162 -5.85 -3.09 -10.80
N GLY A 163 -6.16 -2.09 -11.62
CA GLY A 163 -7.28 -2.16 -12.56
C GLY A 163 -8.65 -2.18 -11.85
N LEU A 164 -8.73 -1.51 -10.70
CA LEU A 164 -9.98 -1.14 -10.03
C LEU A 164 -10.47 0.22 -10.55
N SER A 165 -11.69 0.60 -10.17
CA SER A 165 -12.23 1.91 -10.54
C SER A 165 -11.33 3.03 -10.01
N MET A 166 -11.07 4.02 -10.86
CA MET A 166 -10.35 5.25 -10.53
C MET A 166 -11.26 6.34 -9.92
N LYS A 167 -12.58 6.12 -9.87
CA LYS A 167 -13.55 7.07 -9.30
C LYS A 167 -13.20 7.59 -7.89
N PRO A 168 -12.70 6.78 -6.94
CA PRO A 168 -12.37 7.27 -5.60
C PRO A 168 -11.01 8.00 -5.54
N VAL A 169 -10.22 7.97 -6.61
CA VAL A 169 -8.88 8.55 -6.63
C VAL A 169 -8.99 10.06 -6.88
N PRO A 170 -8.46 10.91 -5.98
CA PRO A 170 -8.35 12.35 -6.19
C PRO A 170 -7.59 12.68 -7.48
N GLY A 171 -7.89 13.83 -8.09
CA GLY A 171 -7.27 14.29 -9.33
C GLY A 171 -5.95 15.05 -9.14
N SER A 172 -5.65 15.50 -7.92
CA SER A 172 -4.41 16.21 -7.58
C SER A 172 -3.96 15.95 -6.14
N TRP A 173 -2.72 16.33 -5.82
CA TRP A 173 -2.19 16.29 -4.46
C TRP A 173 -3.04 17.09 -3.48
N GLU A 174 -3.52 18.27 -3.87
CA GLU A 174 -4.37 19.12 -3.03
C GLU A 174 -5.76 18.52 -2.82
N GLU A 175 -6.32 17.89 -3.85
CA GLU A 175 -7.56 17.11 -3.71
C GLU A 175 -7.36 15.92 -2.78
N PHE A 176 -6.20 15.27 -2.84
CA PHE A 176 -5.84 14.20 -1.92
C PHE A 176 -5.72 14.66 -0.49
N GLN A 177 -5.11 15.82 -0.23
CA GLN A 177 -5.05 16.37 1.13
C GLN A 177 -6.46 16.58 1.69
N ARG A 178 -7.40 17.13 0.90
CA ARG A 178 -8.81 17.27 1.32
C ARG A 178 -9.48 15.93 1.55
N TYR A 179 -9.25 14.95 0.66
CA TYR A 179 -9.74 13.59 0.83
C TYR A 179 -9.22 12.97 2.13
N TRP A 180 -7.91 13.06 2.38
CA TRP A 180 -7.26 12.51 3.56
C TRP A 180 -7.79 13.16 4.85
N ASP A 181 -7.93 14.48 4.87
CA ASP A 181 -8.48 15.22 6.00
C ASP A 181 -9.92 14.80 6.29
N HIS A 182 -10.77 14.69 5.26
CA HIS A 182 -12.15 14.19 5.40
C HIS A 182 -12.19 12.76 5.94
N MET A 183 -11.37 11.85 5.39
CA MET A 183 -11.30 10.48 5.89
C MET A 183 -10.96 10.48 7.38
N CYS A 184 -9.90 11.20 7.78
CA CYS A 184 -9.44 11.26 9.16
C CYS A 184 -10.45 11.91 10.11
N ALA A 185 -11.15 12.95 9.68
CA ALA A 185 -12.08 13.71 10.52
C ALA A 185 -13.47 13.07 10.63
N ASP A 186 -13.96 12.48 9.54
CA ASP A 186 -15.39 12.15 9.40
C ASP A 186 -15.68 10.67 9.14
N VAL A 187 -14.70 9.86 8.74
CA VAL A 187 -14.93 8.47 8.30
C VAL A 187 -14.29 7.43 9.23
N LEU A 188 -13.09 7.71 9.73
CA LEU A 188 -12.32 6.76 10.53
C LEU A 188 -12.98 6.47 11.89
N GLU A 189 -13.03 5.18 12.24
CA GLU A 189 -13.60 4.68 13.49
C GLU A 189 -12.52 4.03 14.36
N ASP A 190 -12.61 4.28 15.67
CA ASP A 190 -11.82 3.55 16.64
C ASP A 190 -12.46 2.19 16.92
N ASN A 191 -11.80 1.12 16.46
CA ASN A 191 -12.29 -0.25 16.55
C ASN A 191 -11.21 -1.21 17.09
N ARG A 192 -11.60 -2.45 17.40
CA ARG A 192 -10.68 -3.45 17.97
C ARG A 192 -9.47 -3.72 17.06
N PRO A 193 -9.61 -4.02 15.75
CA PRO A 193 -8.48 -4.16 14.84
C PRO A 193 -7.50 -2.98 14.82
N THR A 194 -7.99 -1.74 14.90
CA THR A 194 -7.14 -0.54 15.03
C THR A 194 -6.27 -0.61 16.28
N ARG A 195 -6.87 -0.83 17.44
CA ARG A 195 -6.16 -0.86 18.73
C ARG A 195 -5.20 -2.05 18.85
N ASP A 196 -5.57 -3.20 18.27
CA ASP A 196 -4.76 -4.42 18.35
C ASP A 196 -3.45 -4.35 17.56
N VAL A 197 -3.40 -3.52 16.51
CA VAL A 197 -2.16 -3.23 15.76
C VAL A 197 -1.16 -2.46 16.65
N LEU A 198 -1.65 -1.54 17.48
CA LEU A 198 -0.83 -0.77 18.42
C LEU A 198 -0.40 -1.59 19.65
N ASN A 199 -1.08 -2.70 19.93
CA ASN A 199 -0.73 -3.57 21.05
C ASN A 199 0.49 -4.45 20.74
N MET A 200 1.68 -3.90 21.01
CA MET A 200 2.96 -4.57 20.77
C MET A 200 3.39 -5.53 21.89
N ARG A 201 2.64 -5.62 23.01
CA ARG A 201 3.02 -6.43 24.19
C ARG A 201 3.18 -7.91 23.88
N ARG A 202 2.49 -8.41 22.85
CA ARG A 202 2.49 -9.82 22.43
C ARG A 202 3.24 -10.07 21.13
N ILE A 203 3.92 -9.07 20.58
CA ILE A 203 4.75 -9.24 19.38
C ILE A 203 6.06 -9.89 19.82
N ALA A 204 6.27 -11.15 19.42
CA ALA A 204 7.53 -11.84 19.66
C ALA A 204 8.70 -11.08 19.00
N ARG A 205 9.92 -11.15 19.56
CA ARG A 205 11.11 -10.58 18.91
C ARG A 205 11.19 -11.08 17.46
N PRO A 206 11.43 -10.21 16.46
CA PRO A 206 11.56 -10.64 15.08
C PRO A 206 12.57 -11.78 14.99
N PRO A 207 12.31 -12.85 14.21
CA PRO A 207 13.22 -14.00 14.13
C PRO A 207 14.66 -13.61 13.80
N LEU A 208 14.83 -12.59 12.94
CA LEU A 208 16.11 -12.03 12.51
C LEU A 208 16.82 -11.22 13.60
N LEU A 209 16.10 -10.68 14.59
CA LEU A 209 16.65 -9.90 15.71
C LEU A 209 16.77 -10.73 16.99
N ARG A 210 16.51 -12.05 16.95
CA ARG A 210 16.69 -12.93 18.12
C ARG A 210 18.12 -12.94 18.65
N TRP A 211 19.08 -12.59 17.81
CA TRP A 211 20.53 -12.58 18.10
C TRP A 211 21.08 -11.20 18.46
N LEU A 212 20.27 -10.15 18.37
CA LEU A 212 20.63 -8.82 18.87
C LEU A 212 20.27 -8.76 20.37
N PRO A 213 21.17 -8.25 21.23
CA PRO A 213 21.00 -8.25 22.69
C PRO A 213 19.66 -7.63 23.13
#